data_AF-A0A9D7H9L4-F1
#
_entry.id   AF-A0A9D7H9L4-F1
#
_cell.length_a   1.000
_cell.length_b   1.000
_cell.length_c   1.000
_cell.angle_alpha   90.00
_cell.angle_beta   90.00
_cell.angle_gamma   90.00
#
_symmetry.space_group_name_H-M   'P 1'
#
loop_
_entity.id
_entity.type
_entity.pdbx_description
1 polymer ?
#
loop_
_entity_poly.entity_id
_entity_poly.type
_entity_poly.pdbx_seq_one_letter_code
_entity_poly.pdbx_strand_id
1 'polypeptide(L)'
;MAASTKRDAALSAKTVVDRSRGVAALYVRSRIEGGVKYSSGDSKGRWTALARRLDGWTRENGSALSPKEKKLLGKALGTWTERATIDANWRLEALGVLLWAASLKRTIDRWDVATKSAIVAMLDTPSPAPVVDLASVLARAKLRSEEALERARDTAELWHWRANTAQAWSRRSPAIVKDAAEAALVRGDIKRVVGGDFPWRKKPFAELNDDQLSEAHSIAVERHYALEWLTDERPSHASWDSISTDT
;
A
#
# COMPACT_ATOMS: atom_id res chain seq x y z
N MET A 1 -8.04 28.77 -20.70
CA MET A 1 -8.95 27.68 -20.32
C MET A 1 -8.60 26.49 -21.19
N ALA A 2 -7.82 25.55 -20.66
CA ALA A 2 -7.43 24.34 -21.39
C ALA A 2 -8.63 23.37 -21.43
N ALA A 3 -8.90 22.80 -22.59
CA ALA A 3 -9.96 21.84 -22.79
C ALA A 3 -9.76 20.65 -21.83
N SER A 4 -10.79 20.36 -21.03
CA SER A 4 -10.85 19.15 -20.21
C SER A 4 -10.90 17.95 -21.14
N THR A 5 -9.74 17.35 -21.39
CA THR A 5 -9.60 16.09 -22.12
C THR A 5 -10.34 15.03 -21.30
N LYS A 6 -11.45 14.51 -21.84
CA LYS A 6 -12.23 13.45 -21.20
C LYS A 6 -11.29 12.29 -20.82
N ARG A 7 -11.33 11.87 -19.55
CA ARG A 7 -10.69 10.62 -19.10
C ARG A 7 -11.39 9.45 -19.81
N ASP A 8 -10.80 8.94 -20.88
CA ASP A 8 -11.44 7.97 -21.78
C ASP A 8 -11.52 6.52 -21.24
N ALA A 9 -11.04 6.26 -20.02
CA ALA A 9 -11.41 5.07 -19.25
C ALA A 9 -11.45 5.40 -17.76
N ALA A 10 -12.66 5.55 -17.21
CA ALA A 10 -12.83 5.75 -15.78
C ALA A 10 -12.31 4.52 -15.02
N LEU A 11 -11.45 4.74 -14.03
CA LEU A 11 -11.06 3.73 -13.05
C LEU A 11 -12.33 3.08 -12.49
N SER A 12 -12.37 1.75 -12.42
CA SER A 12 -13.53 1.01 -11.93
C SER A 12 -13.24 0.33 -10.59
N ALA A 13 -14.28 0.07 -9.80
CA ALA A 13 -14.16 -0.72 -8.57
C ALA A 13 -13.55 -2.10 -8.85
N LYS A 14 -13.93 -2.74 -9.97
CA LYS A 14 -13.35 -4.01 -10.41
C LYS A 14 -11.84 -3.90 -10.64
N THR A 15 -11.38 -2.86 -11.34
CA THR A 15 -9.95 -2.62 -11.58
C THR A 15 -9.18 -2.47 -10.27
N VAL A 16 -9.73 -1.74 -9.29
CA VAL A 16 -9.12 -1.58 -7.96
C VAL A 16 -9.10 -2.90 -7.19
N VAL A 17 -10.17 -3.70 -7.24
CA VAL A 17 -10.20 -5.03 -6.61
C VAL A 17 -9.19 -5.97 -7.26
N ASP A 18 -9.11 -6.03 -8.59
CA ASP A 18 -8.09 -6.83 -9.27
C ASP A 18 -6.69 -6.37 -8.88
N ARG A 19 -6.44 -5.05 -8.84
CA ARG A 19 -5.15 -4.53 -8.40
C ARG A 19 -4.82 -4.95 -6.97
N SER A 20 -5.81 -4.89 -6.07
CA SER A 20 -5.70 -5.34 -4.67
C SER A 20 -5.30 -6.82 -4.58
N ARG A 21 -5.87 -7.67 -5.44
CA ARG A 21 -5.53 -9.11 -5.50
C ARG A 21 -4.08 -9.33 -5.89
N GLY A 22 -3.57 -8.59 -6.87
CA GLY A 22 -2.16 -8.69 -7.27
C GLY A 22 -1.19 -8.23 -6.16
N VAL A 23 -1.52 -7.14 -5.46
CA VAL A 23 -0.75 -6.67 -4.29
C VAL A 23 -0.78 -7.70 -3.15
N ALA A 24 -1.94 -8.29 -2.87
CA ALA A 24 -2.08 -9.34 -1.88
C ALA A 24 -1.27 -10.60 -2.23
N ALA A 25 -1.19 -10.97 -3.52
CA ALA A 25 -0.37 -12.09 -3.98
C ALA A 25 1.13 -11.85 -3.73
N LEU A 26 1.64 -10.63 -3.94
CA LEU A 26 3.02 -10.27 -3.58
C LEU A 26 3.28 -10.39 -2.08
N TYR A 27 2.37 -9.88 -1.26
CA TYR A 27 2.46 -10.00 0.20
C TYR A 27 2.50 -11.46 0.63
N VAL A 28 1.58 -12.30 0.11
CA VAL A 28 1.57 -13.73 0.41
C VAL A 28 2.90 -14.36 -0.01
N ARG A 29 3.42 -14.05 -1.20
CA ARG A 29 4.71 -14.59 -1.64
C ARG A 29 5.85 -14.20 -0.71
N SER A 30 5.90 -12.95 -0.22
CA SER A 30 6.96 -12.53 0.71
C SER A 30 6.94 -13.34 2.02
N ARG A 31 5.75 -13.67 2.54
CA ARG A 31 5.59 -14.54 3.71
C ARG A 31 6.08 -15.95 3.44
N ILE A 32 5.78 -16.50 2.26
CA ILE A 32 6.28 -17.82 1.83
C ILE A 32 7.80 -17.81 1.73
N GLU A 33 8.41 -16.79 1.11
CA GLU A 33 9.86 -16.67 0.95
C GLU A 33 10.58 -16.63 2.29
N GLY A 34 10.10 -15.82 3.25
CA GLY A 34 10.61 -15.83 4.62
C GLY A 34 10.40 -17.19 5.30
N GLY A 35 9.20 -17.77 5.16
CA GLY A 35 8.86 -19.08 5.69
C GLY A 35 9.81 -20.18 5.23
N VAL A 36 10.10 -20.27 3.93
CA VAL A 36 11.00 -21.29 3.37
C VAL A 36 12.44 -21.13 3.83
N LYS A 37 12.92 -19.89 3.99
CA LYS A 37 14.29 -19.61 4.43
C LYS A 37 14.53 -19.95 5.89
N TYR A 38 13.56 -19.65 6.75
CA TYR A 38 13.73 -19.76 8.21
C TYR A 38 13.05 -20.99 8.82
N SER A 39 12.31 -21.80 8.05
CA SER A 39 11.65 -23.02 8.55
C SER A 39 12.39 -24.29 8.15
N SER A 40 12.31 -25.32 9.02
CA SER A 40 12.77 -26.69 8.76
C SER A 40 11.60 -27.68 8.81
N GLY A 41 11.84 -28.92 8.36
CA GLY A 41 10.87 -30.04 8.44
C GLY A 41 9.48 -29.74 7.84
N ASP A 42 8.43 -30.16 8.54
CA ASP A 42 7.03 -30.06 8.11
C ASP A 42 6.57 -28.61 7.84
N SER A 43 7.15 -27.64 8.54
CA SER A 43 6.86 -26.22 8.33
C SER A 43 7.31 -25.77 6.93
N LYS A 44 8.45 -26.25 6.45
CA LYS A 44 8.92 -26.00 5.08
C LYS A 44 7.97 -26.61 4.04
N GLY A 45 7.48 -27.83 4.30
CA GLY A 45 6.49 -28.50 3.44
C GLY A 45 5.19 -27.69 3.27
N ARG A 46 4.69 -27.10 4.36
CA ARG A 46 3.51 -26.21 4.33
C ARG A 46 3.73 -24.97 3.44
N TRP A 47 4.89 -24.32 3.54
CA TRP A 47 5.21 -23.18 2.69
C TRP A 47 5.33 -23.55 1.21
N THR A 48 5.96 -24.68 0.89
CA THR A 48 6.04 -25.19 -0.50
C THR A 48 4.67 -25.55 -1.07
N ALA A 49 3.75 -26.08 -0.26
CA ALA A 49 2.38 -26.33 -0.68
C ALA A 49 1.62 -25.01 -0.96
N LEU A 50 1.77 -24.01 -0.09
CA LEU A 50 1.18 -22.69 -0.31
C LEU A 50 1.76 -21.97 -1.54
N ALA A 51 3.07 -22.11 -1.79
CA ALA A 51 3.73 -21.60 -2.99
C ALA A 51 3.10 -22.15 -4.26
N ARG A 52 2.91 -23.48 -4.34
CA ARG A 52 2.26 -24.12 -5.49
C ARG A 52 0.83 -23.63 -5.73
N ARG A 53 0.06 -23.39 -4.66
CA ARG A 53 -1.28 -22.80 -4.76
C ARG A 53 -1.21 -21.37 -5.31
N LEU A 54 -0.26 -20.57 -4.83
CA LEU A 54 -0.04 -19.22 -5.32
C LEU A 54 0.38 -19.19 -6.79
N ASP A 55 1.28 -20.07 -7.22
CA ASP A 55 1.70 -20.16 -8.62
C ASP A 55 0.52 -20.52 -9.54
N GLY A 56 -0.36 -21.44 -9.11
CA GLY A 56 -1.60 -21.75 -9.80
C GLY A 56 -2.50 -20.52 -9.94
N TRP A 57 -2.76 -19.84 -8.82
CA TRP A 57 -3.56 -18.61 -8.80
C TRP A 57 -2.98 -17.50 -9.67
N THR A 58 -1.66 -17.30 -9.67
CA THR A 58 -0.97 -16.28 -10.47
C THR A 58 -1.09 -16.54 -11.97
N ARG A 59 -1.12 -17.80 -12.42
CA ARG A 59 -1.35 -18.13 -13.83
C ARG A 59 -2.76 -17.74 -14.28
N GLU A 60 -3.75 -18.01 -13.44
CA GLU A 60 -5.17 -17.71 -13.72
C GLU A 60 -5.47 -16.20 -13.64
N ASN A 61 -4.78 -15.48 -12.75
CA ASN A 61 -5.07 -14.10 -12.39
C ASN A 61 -3.96 -13.12 -12.78
N GLY A 62 -3.08 -13.51 -13.70
CA GLY A 62 -1.92 -12.71 -14.08
C GLY A 62 -2.25 -11.33 -14.67
N SER A 63 -3.46 -11.12 -15.20
CA SER A 63 -3.90 -9.80 -15.70
C SER A 63 -3.92 -8.72 -14.61
N ALA A 64 -4.11 -9.13 -13.34
CA ALA A 64 -4.12 -8.25 -12.18
C ALA A 64 -2.73 -7.76 -11.75
N LEU A 65 -1.65 -8.27 -12.35
CA LEU A 65 -0.26 -8.00 -11.96
C LEU A 65 0.44 -7.05 -12.93
N SER A 66 1.29 -6.20 -12.41
CA SER A 66 2.20 -5.37 -13.20
C SER A 66 3.35 -6.21 -13.77
N PRO A 67 4.06 -5.72 -14.80
CA PRO A 67 5.25 -6.40 -15.34
C PRO A 67 6.33 -6.74 -14.29
N LYS A 68 6.68 -5.80 -13.41
CA LYS A 68 7.69 -6.04 -12.35
C LYS A 68 7.22 -7.11 -11.36
N GLU A 69 5.94 -7.10 -11.01
CA GLU A 69 5.35 -8.08 -10.09
C GLU A 69 5.32 -9.48 -10.70
N LYS A 70 4.92 -9.61 -11.97
CA LYS A 70 5.00 -10.88 -12.71
C LYS A 70 6.41 -11.44 -12.71
N LYS A 71 7.39 -10.59 -13.01
CA LYS A 71 8.81 -10.96 -13.00
C LYS A 71 9.27 -11.41 -11.61
N LEU A 72 8.83 -10.73 -10.56
CA LEU A 72 9.22 -11.05 -9.18
C LEU A 72 8.56 -12.34 -8.68
N LEU A 73 7.25 -12.52 -8.91
CA LEU A 73 6.50 -13.73 -8.57
C LEU A 73 6.97 -14.96 -9.35
N GLY A 74 7.45 -14.78 -10.59
CA GLY A 74 8.00 -15.85 -11.41
C GLY A 74 9.39 -16.35 -11.00
N LYS A 75 10.04 -15.74 -9.99
CA LYS A 75 11.33 -16.22 -9.48
C LYS A 75 11.18 -17.56 -8.75
N ALA A 76 12.25 -18.36 -8.77
CA ALA A 76 12.32 -19.60 -8.03
C ALA A 76 12.10 -19.38 -6.51
N LEU A 77 11.42 -20.32 -5.87
CA LEU A 77 11.11 -20.25 -4.45
C LEU A 77 12.39 -20.21 -3.59
N GLY A 78 12.44 -19.29 -2.63
CA GLY A 78 13.59 -19.08 -1.75
C GLY A 78 14.66 -18.13 -2.31
N THR A 79 14.48 -17.63 -3.53
CA THR A 79 15.49 -16.80 -4.22
C THR A 79 15.23 -15.30 -4.14
N TRP A 80 14.14 -14.86 -3.50
CA TRP A 80 13.95 -13.43 -3.26
C TRP A 80 15.06 -12.91 -2.36
N THR A 81 15.56 -11.71 -2.62
CA THR A 81 16.48 -11.05 -1.68
C THR A 81 15.72 -10.67 -0.41
N GLU A 82 16.44 -10.43 0.69
CA GLU A 82 15.84 -9.90 1.91
C GLU A 82 15.11 -8.58 1.64
N ARG A 83 15.77 -7.66 0.91
CA ARG A 83 15.17 -6.39 0.50
C ARG A 83 13.87 -6.57 -0.29
N ALA A 84 13.84 -7.46 -1.29
CA ALA A 84 12.62 -7.72 -2.07
C ALA A 84 11.50 -8.31 -1.20
N THR A 85 11.86 -9.10 -0.18
CA THR A 85 10.88 -9.65 0.79
C THR A 85 10.30 -8.54 1.66
N ILE A 86 11.14 -7.62 2.15
CA ILE A 86 10.74 -6.46 2.95
C ILE A 86 9.85 -5.52 2.13
N ASP A 87 10.27 -5.14 0.92
CA ASP A 87 9.52 -4.25 0.03
C ASP A 87 8.13 -4.84 -0.30
N ALA A 88 8.07 -6.14 -0.63
CA ALA A 88 6.80 -6.82 -0.89
C ALA A 88 5.91 -6.93 0.36
N ASN A 89 6.49 -6.99 1.56
CA ASN A 89 5.73 -6.97 2.81
C ASN A 89 5.10 -5.59 3.07
N TRP A 90 5.82 -4.51 2.77
CA TRP A 90 5.31 -3.14 2.91
C TRP A 90 4.18 -2.79 1.95
N ARG A 91 4.06 -3.51 0.81
CA ARG A 91 2.89 -3.38 -0.09
C ARG A 91 1.54 -3.68 0.59
N LEU A 92 1.53 -4.25 1.80
CA LEU A 92 0.33 -4.38 2.61
C LEU A 92 -0.31 -3.02 2.95
N GLU A 93 0.48 -1.94 3.05
CA GLU A 93 -0.04 -0.60 3.28
C GLU A 93 -0.80 -0.06 2.07
N ALA A 94 -0.26 -0.28 0.87
CA ALA A 94 -0.95 -0.01 -0.39
C ALA A 94 -2.25 -0.82 -0.49
N LEU A 95 -2.25 -2.09 -0.08
CA LEU A 95 -3.47 -2.92 -0.06
C LEU A 95 -4.57 -2.32 0.82
N GLY A 96 -4.22 -1.81 2.00
CA GLY A 96 -5.18 -1.17 2.90
C GLY A 96 -5.88 0.03 2.27
N VAL A 97 -5.14 0.81 1.47
CA VAL A 97 -5.66 1.95 0.69
C VAL A 97 -6.56 1.48 -0.45
N LEU A 98 -6.12 0.49 -1.25
CA LEU A 98 -6.91 -0.01 -2.38
C LEU A 98 -8.27 -0.58 -1.92
N LEU A 99 -8.28 -1.34 -0.81
CA LEU A 99 -9.54 -1.86 -0.23
C LEU A 99 -10.42 -0.74 0.33
N TRP A 100 -9.84 0.33 0.85
CA TRP A 100 -10.61 1.53 1.24
C TRP A 100 -11.20 2.23 0.03
N ALA A 101 -10.44 2.40 -1.05
CA ALA A 101 -10.89 3.02 -2.29
C ALA A 101 -12.03 2.23 -2.95
N ALA A 102 -12.00 0.90 -2.88
CA ALA A 102 -13.08 0.02 -3.32
C ALA A 102 -14.26 -0.09 -2.34
N SER A 103 -14.29 0.73 -1.28
CA SER A 103 -15.30 0.71 -0.21
C SER A 103 -15.48 -0.64 0.50
N LEU A 104 -14.50 -1.53 0.38
CA LEU A 104 -14.44 -2.80 1.12
C LEU A 104 -13.90 -2.60 2.54
N LYS A 105 -13.16 -1.51 2.75
CA LYS A 105 -12.71 -1.03 4.07
C LYS A 105 -13.30 0.35 4.36
N ARG A 106 -13.80 0.54 5.59
CA ARG A 106 -14.47 1.79 6.00
C ARG A 106 -13.54 2.99 6.01
N THR A 107 -12.32 2.83 6.53
CA THR A 107 -11.33 3.91 6.73
C THR A 107 -9.94 3.43 6.32
N ILE A 108 -9.09 4.32 5.81
CA ILE A 108 -7.63 4.09 5.77
C ILE A 108 -7.16 3.93 7.21
N ASP A 109 -6.15 3.07 7.44
CA ASP A 109 -5.56 2.96 8.78
C ASP A 109 -4.91 4.30 9.16
N ARG A 110 -4.75 4.54 10.46
CA ARG A 110 -4.03 5.74 10.90
C ARG A 110 -2.59 5.71 10.39
N TRP A 111 -2.01 6.88 10.14
CA TRP A 111 -0.65 7.00 9.63
C TRP A 111 0.40 6.41 10.58
N ASP A 112 0.13 6.37 11.89
CA ASP A 112 1.02 5.81 12.91
C ASP A 112 0.75 4.33 13.26
N VAL A 113 -0.06 3.64 12.44
CA VAL A 113 -0.46 2.24 12.62
C VAL A 113 -0.31 1.50 11.30
N ALA A 114 0.53 0.47 11.30
CA ALA A 114 0.67 -0.43 10.16
C ALA A 114 -0.65 -1.18 9.86
N THR A 115 -0.89 -1.41 8.59
CA THR A 115 -2.01 -2.20 8.07
C THR A 115 -1.88 -3.65 8.55
N LYS A 116 -2.97 -4.22 9.07
CA LYS A 116 -2.97 -5.59 9.61
C LYS A 116 -3.10 -6.62 8.49
N SER A 117 -2.30 -7.69 8.54
CA SER A 117 -2.28 -8.75 7.52
C SER A 117 -3.61 -9.50 7.33
N ALA A 118 -4.51 -9.44 8.32
CA ALA A 118 -5.84 -10.04 8.24
C ALA A 118 -6.66 -9.52 7.04
N ILE A 119 -6.36 -8.34 6.49
CA ILE A 119 -7.06 -7.81 5.32
C ILE A 119 -6.84 -8.66 4.05
N VAL A 120 -5.77 -9.46 3.99
CA VAL A 120 -5.50 -10.36 2.86
C VAL A 120 -6.61 -11.40 2.73
N ALA A 121 -7.20 -11.82 3.85
CA ALA A 121 -8.32 -12.76 3.87
C ALA A 121 -9.64 -12.14 3.36
N MET A 122 -9.66 -10.86 2.96
CA MET A 122 -10.81 -10.25 2.28
C MET A 122 -10.83 -10.54 0.77
N LEU A 123 -9.77 -11.19 0.27
CA LEU A 123 -9.56 -11.51 -1.14
C LEU A 123 -9.43 -13.02 -1.32
N ASP A 124 -9.63 -13.49 -2.53
CA ASP A 124 -9.51 -14.90 -2.93
C ASP A 124 -8.06 -15.35 -3.16
N THR A 125 -7.07 -14.61 -2.63
CA THR A 125 -5.66 -14.97 -2.76
C THR A 125 -5.33 -16.18 -1.89
N PRO A 126 -4.46 -17.10 -2.34
CA PRO A 126 -4.09 -18.27 -1.56
C PRO A 126 -3.56 -17.88 -0.18
N SER A 127 -4.32 -18.23 0.84
CA SER A 127 -4.05 -17.95 2.24
C SER A 127 -4.34 -19.20 3.07
N PRO A 128 -3.79 -19.31 4.30
CA PRO A 128 -4.28 -20.28 5.27
C PRO A 128 -5.73 -20.05 5.70
N ALA A 129 -6.28 -18.85 5.46
CA ALA A 129 -7.66 -18.51 5.77
C ALA A 129 -8.67 -19.13 4.75
N PRO A 130 -9.96 -19.25 5.11
CA PRO A 130 -11.01 -19.67 4.19
C PRO A 130 -11.05 -18.83 2.92
N VAL A 131 -11.37 -19.48 1.79
CA VAL A 131 -11.49 -18.80 0.50
C VAL A 131 -12.73 -17.91 0.51
N VAL A 132 -12.57 -16.64 0.16
CA VAL A 132 -13.68 -15.71 -0.04
C VAL A 132 -14.23 -15.86 -1.45
N ASP A 133 -15.56 -15.83 -1.58
CA ASP A 133 -16.21 -15.72 -2.88
C ASP A 133 -15.93 -14.34 -3.51
N LEU A 134 -15.11 -14.33 -4.56
CA LEU A 134 -14.76 -13.11 -5.28
C LEU A 134 -15.99 -12.44 -5.91
N ALA A 135 -17.00 -13.19 -6.33
CA ALA A 135 -18.22 -12.62 -6.90
C ALA A 135 -18.94 -11.75 -5.85
N SER A 136 -19.06 -12.25 -4.61
CA SER A 136 -19.59 -11.48 -3.47
C SER A 136 -18.74 -10.26 -3.10
N VAL A 137 -17.42 -10.31 -3.24
CA VAL A 137 -16.55 -9.14 -3.06
C VAL A 137 -16.81 -8.09 -4.13
N LEU A 138 -16.81 -8.49 -5.40
CA LEU A 138 -17.04 -7.59 -6.54
C LEU A 138 -18.44 -6.97 -6.50
N ALA A 139 -19.47 -7.73 -6.11
CA ALA A 139 -20.83 -7.21 -5.98
C ALA A 139 -20.98 -6.11 -4.91
N ARG A 140 -20.12 -6.11 -3.88
CA ARG A 140 -20.11 -5.11 -2.81
C ARG A 140 -19.15 -3.95 -3.08
N ALA A 141 -18.17 -4.13 -3.96
CA ALA A 141 -17.14 -3.15 -4.23
C ALA A 141 -17.75 -1.91 -4.91
N LYS A 142 -17.42 -0.73 -4.37
CA LYS A 142 -17.81 0.56 -4.93
C LYS A 142 -16.63 1.50 -4.88
N LEU A 143 -16.26 2.06 -6.02
CA LEU A 143 -15.19 3.05 -6.05
C LEU A 143 -15.67 4.31 -5.31
N ARG A 144 -14.82 4.84 -4.44
CA ARG A 144 -15.07 6.13 -3.80
C ARG A 144 -15.05 7.27 -4.83
N SER A 145 -15.67 8.40 -4.47
CA SER A 145 -15.69 9.57 -5.36
C SER A 145 -14.28 10.09 -5.60
N GLU A 146 -14.09 10.75 -6.74
CA GLU A 146 -12.82 11.36 -7.13
C GLU A 146 -12.32 12.33 -6.06
N GLU A 147 -13.18 13.19 -5.53
CA GLU A 147 -12.82 14.16 -4.51
C GLU A 147 -12.36 13.49 -3.21
N ALA A 148 -12.89 12.30 -2.90
CA ALA A 148 -12.44 11.54 -1.74
C ALA A 148 -11.06 10.93 -1.97
N LEU A 149 -10.77 10.46 -3.19
CA LEU A 149 -9.47 9.92 -3.59
C LEU A 149 -8.40 11.02 -3.61
N GLU A 150 -8.69 12.16 -4.22
CA GLU A 150 -7.80 13.32 -4.26
C GLU A 150 -7.48 13.85 -2.86
N ARG A 151 -8.49 14.06 -2.01
CA ARG A 151 -8.24 14.49 -0.62
C ARG A 151 -7.38 13.48 0.16
N ALA A 152 -7.58 12.19 -0.08
CA ALA A 152 -6.74 11.17 0.56
C ALA A 152 -5.31 11.19 0.02
N ARG A 153 -5.12 11.41 -1.30
CA ARG A 153 -3.80 11.59 -1.92
C ARG A 153 -3.06 12.78 -1.32
N ASP A 154 -3.70 13.96 -1.24
CA ASP A 154 -3.09 15.17 -0.65
C ASP A 154 -2.65 14.93 0.80
N THR A 155 -3.48 14.22 1.58
CA THR A 155 -3.11 13.81 2.94
C THR A 155 -1.88 12.89 2.89
N ALA A 156 -1.85 11.89 2.01
CA ALA A 156 -0.76 10.93 1.92
C ALA A 156 0.56 11.56 1.49
N GLU A 157 0.52 12.46 0.51
CA GLU A 157 1.65 13.26 0.06
C GLU A 157 2.23 14.05 1.24
N LEU A 158 1.39 14.71 2.02
CA LEU A 158 1.81 15.48 3.19
C LEU A 158 2.52 14.62 4.25
N TRP A 159 1.99 13.42 4.54
CA TRP A 159 2.64 12.48 5.46
C TRP A 159 3.97 11.94 4.90
N HIS A 160 4.03 11.68 3.59
CA HIS A 160 5.23 11.21 2.91
C HIS A 160 6.31 12.29 2.89
N TRP A 161 5.96 13.52 2.52
CA TRP A 161 6.80 14.71 2.62
C TRP A 161 7.38 14.87 4.02
N ARG A 162 6.56 14.70 5.07
CA ARG A 162 7.02 14.84 6.45
C ARG A 162 8.02 13.76 6.82
N ALA A 163 7.76 12.51 6.44
CA ALA A 163 8.67 11.40 6.68
C ALA A 163 10.01 11.58 5.96
N ASN A 164 10.00 11.99 4.68
CA ASN A 164 11.21 12.33 3.91
C ASN A 164 12.01 13.46 4.57
N THR A 165 11.31 14.51 4.99
CA THR A 165 11.91 15.66 5.68
C THR A 165 12.55 15.26 7.01
N ALA A 166 12.02 14.26 7.72
CA ALA A 166 12.60 13.77 8.97
C ALA A 166 13.87 12.94 8.74
N GLN A 167 13.92 12.15 7.67
CA GLN A 167 15.08 11.33 7.32
C GLN A 167 16.25 12.17 6.79
N ALA A 168 15.96 13.23 6.04
CA ALA A 168 16.95 14.22 5.63
C ALA A 168 17.36 15.06 6.85
N TRP A 169 18.27 14.55 7.69
CA TRP A 169 18.84 15.19 8.89
C TRP A 169 19.29 16.65 8.69
N SER A 170 19.47 17.10 7.45
CA SER A 170 19.77 18.48 7.09
C SER A 170 18.52 19.29 6.67
N ARG A 171 18.14 20.25 7.53
CA ARG A 171 17.75 21.63 7.13
C ARG A 171 16.43 21.83 6.37
N ARG A 172 15.29 21.36 6.89
CA ARG A 172 14.06 22.17 6.75
C ARG A 172 13.81 22.93 8.04
N SER A 173 13.43 24.20 7.91
CA SER A 173 13.17 25.08 9.05
C SER A 173 12.07 24.45 9.93
N PRO A 174 12.27 24.30 11.25
CA PRO A 174 11.21 23.89 12.17
C PRO A 174 9.92 24.71 12.01
N ALA A 175 10.03 25.97 11.56
CA ALA A 175 8.87 26.80 11.23
C ALA A 175 8.02 26.21 10.09
N ILE A 176 8.63 25.70 9.01
CA ILE A 176 7.89 25.11 7.88
C ILE A 176 7.12 23.87 8.32
N VAL A 177 7.73 23.02 9.16
CA VAL A 177 7.07 21.82 9.70
C VAL A 177 5.89 22.21 10.58
N LYS A 178 6.07 23.22 11.43
CA LYS A 178 5.03 23.75 12.29
C LYS A 178 3.86 24.32 11.50
N ASP A 179 4.14 25.19 10.55
CA ASP A 179 3.12 25.81 9.69
C ASP A 179 2.36 24.74 8.90
N ALA A 180 3.05 23.74 8.35
CA ALA A 180 2.43 22.62 7.64
C ALA A 180 1.53 21.77 8.57
N ALA A 181 1.98 21.48 9.80
CA ALA A 181 1.19 20.72 10.77
C ALA A 181 -0.05 21.50 11.23
N GLU A 182 0.06 22.81 11.43
CA GLU A 182 -1.08 23.68 11.75
C GLU A 182 -2.07 23.75 10.59
N ALA A 183 -1.60 23.91 9.35
CA ALA A 183 -2.45 23.87 8.16
C ALA A 183 -3.18 22.52 8.01
N ALA A 184 -2.47 21.40 8.23
CA ALA A 184 -3.04 20.06 8.20
C ALA A 184 -4.14 19.88 9.25
N LEU A 185 -3.95 20.45 10.45
CA LEU A 185 -4.95 20.42 11.51
C LEU A 185 -6.21 21.21 11.12
N VAL A 186 -6.03 22.41 10.57
CA VAL A 186 -7.14 23.27 10.12
C VAL A 186 -7.96 22.59 9.01
N ARG A 187 -7.31 21.90 8.07
CA ARG A 187 -7.99 21.14 7.00
C ARG A 187 -8.62 19.83 7.48
N GLY A 188 -8.24 19.33 8.66
CA GLY A 188 -8.70 18.06 9.20
C GLY A 188 -7.92 16.83 8.71
N ASP A 189 -6.78 17.02 8.04
CA ASP A 189 -5.89 15.96 7.56
C ASP A 189 -5.22 15.21 8.74
N ILE A 190 -5.03 15.93 9.86
CA ILE A 190 -4.58 15.38 11.14
C ILE A 190 -5.52 15.81 12.28
N LYS A 191 -5.62 14.98 13.31
CA LYS A 191 -6.52 15.23 14.44
C LYS A 191 -5.95 16.17 15.51
N ARG A 192 -4.62 16.33 15.52
CA ARG A 192 -3.88 17.15 16.49
C ARG A 192 -2.45 17.36 16.02
N VAL A 193 -1.82 18.40 16.53
CA VAL A 193 -0.39 18.67 16.45
C VAL A 193 0.28 18.24 17.77
N VAL A 194 1.49 17.70 17.71
CA VAL A 194 2.28 17.34 18.90
C VAL A 194 3.64 18.01 18.77
N GLY A 195 4.03 18.84 19.74
CA GLY A 195 5.33 19.53 19.72
C GLY A 195 5.56 20.43 18.50
N GLY A 196 4.49 20.95 17.88
CA GLY A 196 4.57 21.69 16.62
C GLY A 196 4.80 20.81 15.38
N ASP A 197 4.51 19.50 15.46
CA ASP A 197 4.75 18.54 14.39
C ASP A 197 3.56 17.56 14.21
N PHE A 198 3.64 16.76 13.15
CA PHE A 198 2.74 15.64 12.87
C PHE A 198 2.84 14.57 13.96
N PRO A 199 1.70 14.01 14.41
CA PRO A 199 1.71 13.06 15.51
C PRO A 199 2.07 11.63 15.05
N TRP A 200 3.19 11.09 15.52
CA TRP A 200 3.54 9.68 15.36
C TRP A 200 3.52 8.94 16.70
N ARG A 201 2.52 8.08 16.95
CA ARG A 201 2.37 7.32 18.20
C ARG A 201 2.48 8.20 19.46
N LYS A 202 1.86 9.39 19.40
CA LYS A 202 1.88 10.44 20.44
C LYS A 202 3.20 11.22 20.59
N LYS A 203 4.17 11.03 19.70
CA LYS A 203 5.42 11.79 19.63
C LYS A 203 5.44 12.74 18.42
N PRO A 204 6.20 13.84 18.45
CA PRO A 204 6.58 14.56 17.24
C PRO A 204 7.57 13.72 16.41
N PHE A 205 7.68 13.98 15.10
CA PHE A 205 8.64 13.28 14.23
C PHE A 205 10.10 13.51 14.67
N ALA A 206 10.41 14.68 15.25
CA ALA A 206 11.75 15.01 15.76
C ALA A 206 12.23 14.10 16.90
N GLU A 207 11.34 13.35 17.56
CA GLU A 207 11.67 12.43 18.66
C GLU A 207 11.68 10.96 18.23
N LEU A 208 11.54 10.67 16.93
CA LEU A 208 11.57 9.31 16.42
C LEU A 208 13.00 8.83 16.28
N ASN A 209 13.24 7.57 16.65
CA ASN A 209 14.48 6.88 16.33
C ASN A 209 14.47 6.37 14.87
N ASP A 210 15.61 5.87 14.40
CA ASP A 210 15.78 5.43 13.01
C ASP A 210 14.76 4.35 12.58
N ASP A 211 14.46 3.40 13.45
CA ASP A 211 13.47 2.35 13.18
C ASP A 211 12.06 2.94 13.02
N GLN A 212 11.69 3.87 13.90
CA GLN A 212 10.40 4.56 13.84
C GLN A 212 10.29 5.46 12.61
N LEU A 213 11.38 6.14 12.22
CA LEU A 213 11.44 6.94 11.00
C LEU A 213 11.33 6.07 9.74
N SER A 214 12.00 4.92 9.73
CA SER A 214 11.93 3.95 8.65
C SER A 214 10.53 3.34 8.51
N GLU A 215 9.88 2.99 9.62
CA GLU A 215 8.49 2.55 9.65
C GLU A 215 7.52 3.64 9.16
N ALA A 216 7.68 4.88 9.64
CA ALA A 216 6.85 6.01 9.24
C ALA A 216 6.95 6.30 7.74
N HIS A 217 8.17 6.32 7.22
CA HIS A 217 8.41 6.48 5.79
C HIS A 217 7.78 5.34 4.99
N SER A 218 8.00 4.08 5.38
CA SER A 218 7.48 2.91 4.66
C SER A 218 5.95 2.91 4.61
N ILE A 219 5.29 3.30 5.70
CA ILE A 219 3.83 3.46 5.73
C ILE A 219 3.37 4.60 4.83
N ALA A 220 4.04 5.75 4.91
CA ALA A 220 3.64 6.93 4.16
C ALA A 220 3.80 6.73 2.65
N VAL A 221 4.97 6.25 2.20
CA VAL A 221 5.28 6.07 0.78
C VAL A 221 4.35 5.06 0.11
N GLU A 222 4.06 3.92 0.75
CA GLU A 222 3.23 2.88 0.13
C GLU A 222 1.76 3.29 0.01
N ARG A 223 1.25 4.05 0.99
CA ARG A 223 -0.11 4.60 0.92
C ARG A 223 -0.19 5.71 -0.12
N HIS A 224 0.79 6.60 -0.17
CA HIS A 224 0.90 7.64 -1.17
C HIS A 224 0.98 7.05 -2.58
N TYR A 225 1.84 6.04 -2.78
CA TYR A 225 1.97 5.31 -4.04
C TYR A 225 0.66 4.72 -4.54
N ALA A 226 -0.12 4.10 -3.65
CA ALA A 226 -1.43 3.56 -4.02
C ALA A 226 -2.42 4.67 -4.40
N LEU A 227 -2.38 5.82 -3.72
CA LEU A 227 -3.26 6.96 -4.01
C LEU A 227 -2.88 7.66 -5.30
N GLU A 228 -1.59 7.83 -5.58
CA GLU A 228 -1.09 8.32 -6.86
C GLU A 228 -1.58 7.45 -8.02
N TRP A 229 -1.50 6.12 -7.87
CA TRP A 229 -2.10 5.21 -8.87
C TRP A 229 -3.61 5.38 -9.02
N LEU A 230 -4.33 5.58 -7.92
CA LEU A 230 -5.80 5.75 -7.93
C LEU A 230 -6.23 7.07 -8.58
N THR A 231 -5.38 8.10 -8.54
CA THR A 231 -5.65 9.44 -9.09
C THR A 231 -4.96 9.71 -10.43
N ASP A 232 -4.18 8.75 -10.93
CA ASP A 232 -3.53 8.84 -12.24
C ASP A 232 -4.55 9.08 -13.36
N GLU A 233 -4.14 9.74 -14.44
CA GLU A 233 -5.04 10.04 -15.56
C GLU A 233 -5.49 8.79 -16.31
N ARG A 234 -4.64 7.73 -16.32
CA ARG A 234 -4.86 6.49 -17.08
C ARG A 234 -4.43 5.26 -16.26
N PRO A 235 -5.10 5.00 -15.14
CA PRO A 235 -4.69 3.95 -14.22
C PRO A 235 -4.89 2.58 -14.86
N SER A 236 -3.81 1.81 -14.90
CA SER A 236 -3.80 0.43 -15.39
C SER A 236 -2.89 -0.43 -14.52
N HIS A 237 -3.03 -1.74 -14.59
CA HIS A 237 -2.10 -2.64 -13.89
C HIS A 237 -0.66 -2.46 -14.37
N ALA A 238 -0.46 -2.06 -15.64
CA ALA A 238 0.86 -1.77 -16.19
C ALA A 238 1.43 -0.45 -15.67
N SER A 239 0.60 0.60 -15.53
CA SER A 239 1.05 1.90 -15.03
C SER A 239 1.41 1.89 -13.54
N TRP A 240 0.99 0.86 -12.81
CA TRP A 240 1.42 0.64 -11.42
C TRP A 240 2.94 0.76 -11.26
N ASP A 241 3.73 0.24 -12.20
CA ASP A 241 5.21 0.23 -12.09
C ASP A 241 5.89 1.57 -12.40
N SER A 242 5.14 2.54 -12.93
CA SER A 242 5.61 3.86 -13.36
C SER A 242 5.11 5.01 -12.48
N ILE A 243 4.35 4.71 -11.42
CA ILE A 243 3.92 5.72 -10.46
C ILE A 243 5.13 6.33 -9.78
N SER A 244 5.19 7.66 -9.79
CA SER A 244 6.14 8.44 -9.01
C SER A 244 5.46 8.95 -7.74
N THR A 245 6.24 9.06 -6.67
CA THR A 245 5.82 9.65 -5.39
C THR A 245 6.81 10.73 -4.94
N ASP A 246 7.46 11.39 -5.90
CA ASP A 246 8.46 12.42 -5.64
C ASP A 246 7.81 13.61 -4.90
N THR A 247 8.24 13.86 -3.66
CA THR A 247 7.70 14.89 -2.74
C THR A 247 8.80 15.46 -1.84
#